data_AF-A0AAD6BA12-F1
#
_entry.id   AF-A0AAD6BA12-F1
#
_cell.length_a   1.000
_cell.length_b   1.000
_cell.length_c   1.000
_cell.angle_alpha   90.00
_cell.angle_beta   90.00
_cell.angle_gamma   90.00
#
_symmetry.space_group_name_H-M   'P 1'
#
loop_
_entity.id
_entity.type
_entity.pdbx_description
1 polymer ?
#
loop_
_entity_poly.entity_id
_entity_poly.type
_entity_poly.pdbx_seq_one_letter_code
_entity_poly.pdbx_strand_id
1 'polypeptide(L)'
;MNRSVELSKEGAGREIADGVQVFTTLKESVERSQAELIDTIKEKQRETEEQAEGFIKELEQEVSELKKRSSEVKGKTGWDLGVARESINRKGIITPSPQEGFLTIVLRNENEYKACAGPRVRLSLKSQPEKVGVFVDYEEGLVSFYDVDAAALIYSFTGYCFKEKLYPYFSPHLNYGGKNSAPLIISPVNHTE
;
A
#
# COMPACT_ATOMS: atom_id res chain seq x y z
N MET A 1 -12.46 -5.87 -91.30
CA MET A 1 -11.47 -6.39 -90.33
C MET A 1 -11.16 -5.41 -89.21
N ASN A 2 -10.90 -4.12 -89.47
CA ASN A 2 -10.50 -3.17 -88.42
C ASN A 2 -11.50 -2.99 -87.26
N ARG A 3 -12.81 -2.98 -87.53
CA ARG A 3 -13.86 -2.73 -86.50
C ARG A 3 -14.01 -3.83 -85.44
N SER A 4 -13.73 -5.10 -85.77
CA SER A 4 -13.81 -6.21 -84.81
C SER A 4 -12.62 -6.24 -83.85
N VAL A 5 -11.45 -5.75 -84.28
CA VAL A 5 -10.24 -5.68 -83.44
C VAL A 5 -10.40 -4.59 -82.37
N GLU A 6 -11.05 -3.47 -82.70
CA GLU A 6 -11.35 -2.37 -81.77
C GLU A 6 -12.30 -2.80 -80.65
N LEU A 7 -13.41 -3.47 -81.00
CA LEU A 7 -14.38 -4.00 -80.03
C LEU A 7 -13.76 -5.02 -79.06
N SER A 8 -12.83 -5.85 -79.54
CA SER A 8 -12.09 -6.80 -78.69
C SER A 8 -11.15 -6.10 -77.71
N LYS A 9 -10.48 -5.01 -78.13
CA LYS A 9 -9.62 -4.21 -77.24
C LYS A 9 -10.40 -3.45 -76.19
N GLU A 10 -11.55 -2.88 -76.54
CA GLU A 10 -12.46 -2.23 -75.59
C GLU A 10 -13.05 -3.22 -74.57
N GLY A 11 -13.39 -4.44 -75.01
CA GLY A 11 -13.85 -5.51 -74.12
C GLY A 11 -12.80 -5.91 -73.09
N ALA A 12 -11.56 -6.14 -73.55
CA ALA A 12 -10.44 -6.47 -72.66
C ALA A 12 -10.10 -5.33 -71.69
N GLY A 13 -10.17 -4.06 -72.14
CA GLY A 13 -9.96 -2.90 -71.26
C GLY A 13 -11.01 -2.79 -70.14
N ARG A 14 -12.26 -3.16 -70.45
CA ARG A 14 -13.36 -3.17 -69.47
C ARG A 14 -13.20 -4.26 -68.43
N GLU A 15 -12.86 -5.48 -68.85
CA GLU A 15 -12.57 -6.59 -67.91
C GLU A 15 -11.37 -6.28 -66.98
N ILE A 16 -10.33 -5.62 -67.50
CA ILE A 16 -9.19 -5.18 -66.68
C ILE A 16 -9.64 -4.15 -65.63
N ALA A 17 -10.44 -3.15 -66.04
CA ALA A 17 -10.92 -2.11 -65.13
C ALA A 17 -11.82 -2.69 -64.02
N ASP A 18 -12.74 -3.60 -64.39
CA ASP A 18 -13.62 -4.27 -63.43
C ASP A 18 -12.81 -5.13 -62.44
N GLY A 19 -11.80 -5.86 -62.92
CA GLY A 19 -10.89 -6.63 -62.08
C GLY A 19 -10.10 -5.77 -61.09
N VAL A 20 -9.52 -4.65 -61.56
CA VAL A 20 -8.80 -3.70 -60.71
C VAL A 20 -9.73 -3.09 -59.65
N GLN A 21 -10.97 -2.75 -60.02
CA GLN A 21 -11.95 -2.21 -59.07
C GLN A 21 -12.30 -3.22 -57.96
N VAL A 22 -12.48 -4.50 -58.31
CA VAL A 22 -12.75 -5.56 -57.33
C VAL A 22 -11.57 -5.73 -56.36
N PHE A 23 -10.34 -5.82 -56.86
CA PHE A 23 -9.15 -5.92 -56.01
C PHE A 23 -8.94 -4.68 -55.14
N THR A 24 -9.24 -3.49 -55.66
CA THR A 24 -9.17 -2.23 -54.90
C THR A 24 -10.17 -2.23 -53.75
N THR A 25 -11.43 -2.59 -54.04
CA THR A 25 -12.50 -2.68 -53.04
C THR A 25 -12.16 -3.73 -51.96
N LEU A 26 -11.61 -4.88 -52.37
CA LEU A 26 -11.18 -5.92 -51.44
C LEU A 26 -10.02 -5.43 -50.54
N LYS A 27 -9.01 -4.78 -51.12
CA LYS A 27 -7.89 -4.22 -50.37
C LYS A 27 -8.38 -3.20 -49.32
N GLU A 28 -9.21 -2.25 -49.73
CA GLU A 28 -9.77 -1.25 -48.81
C GLU A 28 -10.62 -1.88 -47.70
N SER A 29 -11.34 -2.97 -48.01
CA SER A 29 -12.09 -3.71 -47.01
C SER A 29 -11.18 -4.39 -45.98
N VAL A 30 -10.07 -5.01 -46.43
CA VAL A 30 -9.10 -5.65 -45.53
C VAL A 30 -8.38 -4.63 -44.66
N GLU A 31 -7.97 -3.49 -45.24
CA GLU A 31 -7.32 -2.40 -44.49
C GLU A 31 -8.27 -1.84 -43.41
N ARG A 32 -9.56 -1.67 -43.73
CA ARG A 32 -10.56 -1.23 -42.75
C ARG A 32 -10.75 -2.24 -41.61
N SER A 33 -10.87 -3.53 -41.93
CA SER A 33 -11.01 -4.58 -40.91
C SER A 33 -9.75 -4.72 -40.04
N GLN A 34 -8.56 -4.49 -40.61
CA GLN A 34 -7.32 -4.45 -39.82
C GLN A 34 -7.31 -3.26 -38.85
N ALA A 35 -7.73 -2.07 -39.29
CA ALA A 35 -7.80 -0.90 -38.42
C ALA A 35 -8.78 -1.10 -37.26
N GLU A 36 -9.99 -1.60 -37.52
CA GLU A 36 -10.98 -1.90 -36.47
C GLU A 36 -10.48 -2.93 -35.46
N LEU A 37 -9.77 -3.97 -35.94
CA LEU A 37 -9.21 -4.99 -35.05
C LEU A 37 -8.13 -4.39 -34.14
N ILE A 38 -7.25 -3.55 -34.68
CA ILE A 38 -6.19 -2.88 -33.90
C ILE A 38 -6.81 -1.98 -32.82
N ASP A 39 -7.82 -1.19 -33.18
CA ASP A 39 -8.49 -0.30 -32.24
C ASP A 39 -9.19 -1.09 -31.13
N THR A 40 -9.86 -2.19 -31.48
CA THR A 40 -10.50 -3.09 -30.50
C THR A 40 -9.48 -3.70 -29.53
N ILE A 41 -8.30 -4.10 -30.02
CA ILE A 41 -7.25 -4.67 -29.17
C ILE A 41 -6.70 -3.61 -28.21
N LYS A 42 -6.43 -2.41 -28.70
CA LYS A 42 -5.95 -1.29 -27.86
C LYS A 42 -6.94 -0.94 -26.77
N GLU A 43 -8.23 -0.88 -27.12
CA GLU A 43 -9.28 -0.54 -26.16
C GLU A 43 -9.43 -1.60 -25.07
N LYS A 44 -9.45 -2.89 -25.44
CA LYS A 44 -9.47 -3.98 -24.46
C LYS A 44 -8.24 -3.98 -23.54
N GLN A 45 -7.07 -3.64 -24.08
CA GLN A 45 -5.87 -3.52 -23.27
C GLN A 45 -6.00 -2.37 -22.28
N ARG A 46 -6.47 -1.21 -22.73
CA ARG A 46 -6.71 -0.04 -21.88
C ARG A 46 -7.70 -0.32 -20.75
N GLU A 47 -8.83 -0.96 -21.05
CA GLU A 47 -9.81 -1.36 -20.03
C GLU A 47 -9.20 -2.27 -18.97
N THR A 48 -8.35 -3.21 -19.37
CA THR A 48 -7.67 -4.13 -18.45
C THR A 48 -6.64 -3.41 -17.58
N GLU A 49 -5.90 -2.46 -18.15
CA GLU A 49 -4.93 -1.63 -17.43
C GLU A 49 -5.64 -0.71 -16.42
N GLU A 50 -6.70 -0.01 -16.83
CA GLU A 50 -7.53 0.82 -15.93
C GLU A 50 -8.13 -0.01 -14.79
N GLN A 51 -8.60 -1.23 -15.08
CA GLN A 51 -9.12 -2.14 -14.06
C GLN A 51 -8.03 -2.58 -13.08
N ALA A 52 -6.82 -2.90 -13.56
CA ALA A 52 -5.70 -3.28 -12.70
C ALA A 52 -5.23 -2.11 -11.82
N GLU A 53 -5.15 -0.90 -12.36
CA GLU A 53 -4.82 0.32 -11.61
C GLU A 53 -5.86 0.58 -10.49
N GLY A 54 -7.15 0.37 -10.78
CA GLY A 54 -8.21 0.46 -9.78
C GLY A 54 -7.97 -0.48 -8.60
N PHE A 55 -7.68 -1.76 -8.87
CA PHE A 55 -7.39 -2.74 -7.80
C PHE A 55 -6.11 -2.41 -7.02
N ILE A 56 -5.05 -1.95 -7.71
CA ILE A 56 -3.80 -1.54 -7.04
C ILE A 56 -4.07 -0.40 -6.08
N LYS A 57 -4.82 0.62 -6.52
CA LYS A 57 -5.14 1.79 -5.69
C LYS A 57 -5.97 1.41 -4.45
N GLU A 58 -6.94 0.51 -4.60
CA GLU A 58 -7.74 -0.01 -3.48
C GLU A 58 -6.86 -0.76 -2.47
N LEU A 59 -5.99 -1.66 -2.95
CA LEU A 59 -5.04 -2.40 -2.11
C LEU A 59 -4.03 -1.47 -1.41
N GLU A 60 -3.50 -0.47 -2.11
CA GLU A 60 -2.60 0.52 -1.52
C GLU A 60 -3.29 1.33 -0.42
N GLN A 61 -4.56 1.68 -0.62
CA GLN A 61 -5.36 2.37 0.38
C GLN A 61 -5.61 1.49 1.60
N GLU A 62 -6.01 0.22 1.42
CA GLU A 62 -6.15 -0.74 2.53
C GLU A 62 -4.83 -0.93 3.29
N VAL A 63 -3.70 -1.06 2.59
CA VAL A 63 -2.37 -1.18 3.21
C VAL A 63 -2.03 0.09 4.00
N SER A 64 -2.36 1.27 3.48
CA SER A 64 -2.16 2.55 4.18
C SER A 64 -3.01 2.64 5.45
N GLU A 65 -4.27 2.21 5.39
CA GLU A 65 -5.19 2.16 6.54
C GLU A 65 -4.70 1.17 7.61
N LEU A 66 -4.27 -0.02 7.20
CA LEU A 66 -3.68 -1.02 8.09
C LEU A 66 -2.39 -0.51 8.76
N LYS A 67 -1.60 0.31 8.06
CA LYS A 67 -0.35 0.91 8.58
C LYS A 67 -0.57 2.05 9.58
N LYS A 68 -1.80 2.57 9.78
CA LYS A 68 -2.08 3.75 10.62
C LYS A 68 -2.91 3.48 11.88
N ARG A 69 -2.90 2.27 12.44
CA ARG A 69 -3.67 1.98 13.66
C ARG A 69 -3.15 2.77 14.87
N SER A 70 -4.08 3.28 15.69
CA SER A 70 -3.76 3.97 16.95
C SER A 70 -4.25 3.19 18.15
N SER A 71 -3.61 3.38 19.29
CA SER A 71 -3.99 2.75 20.56
C SER A 71 -4.30 3.81 21.60
N GLU A 72 -5.49 3.73 22.19
CA GLU A 72 -5.86 4.53 23.34
C GLU A 72 -5.17 3.97 24.60
N VAL A 73 -4.48 4.86 25.29
CA VAL A 73 -3.66 4.58 26.48
C VAL A 73 -4.09 5.41 27.69
N LYS A 74 -5.22 6.12 27.58
CA LYS A 74 -5.77 7.00 28.61
C LYS A 74 -5.92 6.29 29.96
N GLY A 75 -5.47 6.94 31.03
CA GLY A 75 -5.60 6.44 32.40
C GLY A 75 -4.70 5.26 32.76
N LYS A 76 -3.75 4.89 31.89
CA LYS A 76 -2.76 3.84 32.15
C LYS A 76 -1.48 4.40 32.76
N THR A 77 -0.87 3.63 33.64
CA THR A 77 0.38 3.97 34.33
C THR A 77 1.59 3.20 33.81
N GLY A 78 1.34 2.19 32.96
CA GLY A 78 2.36 1.52 32.18
C GLY A 78 1.78 0.74 31.00
N TRP A 79 2.56 0.65 29.93
CA TRP A 79 2.25 -0.10 28.71
C TRP A 79 3.49 -0.20 27.81
N ASP A 80 3.46 -1.13 26.86
CA ASP A 80 4.42 -1.21 25.74
C ASP A 80 3.65 -1.25 24.42
N LEU A 81 4.09 -0.47 23.45
CA LEU A 81 3.50 -0.37 22.12
C LEU A 81 4.59 -0.39 21.05
N GLY A 82 4.31 -1.05 19.93
CA GLY A 82 5.18 -1.00 18.75
C GLY A 82 5.01 -2.21 17.85
N VAL A 83 6.11 -2.69 17.31
CA VAL A 83 6.13 -3.86 16.43
C VAL A 83 7.18 -4.88 16.86
N ALA A 84 6.93 -6.12 16.50
CA ALA A 84 7.82 -7.26 16.70
C ALA A 84 8.03 -8.00 15.38
N ARG A 85 9.24 -8.50 15.17
CA ARG A 85 9.58 -9.38 14.03
C ARG A 85 8.86 -10.72 14.14
N GLU A 86 8.56 -11.37 13.02
CA GLU A 86 7.90 -12.69 13.01
C GLU A 86 8.67 -13.72 13.86
N SER A 87 10.00 -13.68 13.76
CA SER A 87 10.93 -14.64 14.37
C SER A 87 11.23 -14.44 15.85
N ILE A 88 10.58 -13.51 16.55
CA ILE A 88 10.90 -13.24 17.96
C ILE A 88 10.76 -14.49 18.84
N ASN A 89 11.59 -14.60 19.88
CA ASN A 89 11.35 -15.59 20.92
C ASN A 89 10.12 -15.17 21.76
N ARG A 90 9.11 -16.05 21.83
CA ARG A 90 7.85 -15.81 22.54
C ARG A 90 7.79 -16.52 23.90
N LYS A 91 8.89 -17.12 24.36
CA LYS A 91 8.97 -17.88 25.61
C LYS A 91 9.81 -17.15 26.66
N GLY A 92 9.37 -17.23 27.92
CA GLY A 92 10.09 -16.67 29.06
C GLY A 92 9.87 -15.17 29.24
N ILE A 93 10.79 -14.53 29.95
CA ILE A 93 10.75 -13.08 30.19
C ILE A 93 11.21 -12.36 28.93
N ILE A 94 10.31 -11.60 28.32
CA ILE A 94 10.60 -10.79 27.13
C ILE A 94 11.10 -9.41 27.58
N THR A 95 12.32 -9.06 27.15
CA THR A 95 12.85 -7.69 27.31
C THR A 95 12.89 -7.03 25.92
N PRO A 96 11.96 -6.11 25.62
CA PRO A 96 11.92 -5.48 24.31
C PRO A 96 13.22 -4.74 23.98
N SER A 97 13.83 -5.08 22.86
CA SER A 97 14.97 -4.40 22.27
C SER A 97 15.04 -4.71 20.77
N PRO A 98 15.75 -3.90 19.96
CA PRO A 98 15.88 -4.16 18.54
C PRO A 98 16.63 -5.45 18.25
N GLN A 99 17.58 -5.82 19.12
CA GLN A 99 18.35 -7.07 19.03
C GLN A 99 17.44 -8.29 19.18
N GLU A 100 16.47 -8.22 20.09
CA GLU A 100 15.45 -9.25 20.29
C GLU A 100 14.27 -9.13 19.29
N GLY A 101 14.36 -8.22 18.33
CA GLY A 101 13.38 -8.06 17.26
C GLY A 101 12.18 -7.17 17.60
N PHE A 102 12.27 -6.32 18.62
CA PHE A 102 11.21 -5.38 19.02
C PHE A 102 11.61 -3.94 18.73
N LEU A 103 10.71 -3.18 18.11
CA LEU A 103 10.80 -1.73 17.96
C LEU A 103 9.62 -1.11 18.70
N THR A 104 9.86 -0.70 19.95
CA THR A 104 8.79 -0.33 20.88
C THR A 104 9.13 0.92 21.68
N ILE A 105 8.08 1.63 22.06
CA ILE A 105 8.13 2.64 23.13
C ILE A 105 7.33 2.14 24.33
N VAL A 106 7.71 2.60 25.51
CA VAL A 106 7.18 2.11 26.79
C VAL A 106 6.84 3.27 27.72
N LEU A 107 5.74 3.13 28.45
CA LEU A 107 5.42 3.95 29.62
C LEU A 107 5.68 3.15 30.89
N ARG A 108 6.37 3.75 31.87
CA ARG A 108 6.52 3.23 33.23
C ARG A 108 6.26 4.33 34.24
N ASN A 109 5.90 3.96 35.47
CA ASN A 109 5.78 4.89 36.59
C ASN A 109 4.93 6.13 36.26
N GLU A 110 3.86 5.96 35.48
CA GLU A 110 2.89 7.01 35.09
C GLU A 110 3.41 8.09 34.13
N ASN A 111 4.71 8.42 34.13
CA ASN A 111 5.28 9.51 33.32
C ASN A 111 6.66 9.23 32.70
N GLU A 112 7.22 8.02 32.88
CA GLU A 112 8.50 7.67 32.29
C GLU A 112 8.32 7.01 30.92
N TYR A 113 8.44 7.83 29.87
CA TYR A 113 8.43 7.38 28.49
C TYR A 113 9.84 7.03 28.01
N LYS A 114 10.02 5.87 27.39
CA LYS A 114 11.31 5.42 26.83
C LYS A 114 11.12 4.73 25.49
N ALA A 115 12.06 4.92 24.57
CA ALA A 115 12.21 4.09 23.37
C ALA A 115 13.21 2.96 23.64
N CYS A 116 12.84 1.72 23.28
CA CYS A 116 13.68 0.54 23.42
C CYS A 116 14.59 0.41 22.19
N ALA A 117 15.65 1.23 22.11
CA ALA A 117 16.57 1.31 20.96
C ALA A 117 17.90 0.55 21.15
N GLY A 118 17.93 -0.45 22.03
CA GLY A 118 19.14 -1.09 22.55
C GLY A 118 19.38 -0.56 23.96
N PRO A 119 20.23 0.47 24.15
CA PRO A 119 20.08 1.32 25.33
C PRO A 119 18.73 2.04 25.26
N ARG A 120 18.03 2.12 26.40
CA ARG A 120 16.75 2.82 26.46
C ARG A 120 16.98 4.32 26.36
N VAL A 121 16.29 4.97 25.43
CA VAL A 121 16.32 6.42 25.25
C VAL A 121 15.15 7.02 25.99
N ARG A 122 15.39 7.96 26.91
CA ARG A 122 14.31 8.67 27.63
C ARG A 122 13.64 9.67 26.68
N LEU A 123 12.31 9.66 26.65
CA LEU A 123 11.50 10.56 25.82
C LEU A 123 10.92 11.66 26.70
N SER A 124 11.09 12.91 26.29
CA SER A 124 10.51 14.08 26.96
C SER A 124 9.31 14.57 26.17
N LEU A 125 8.11 14.22 26.63
CA LEU A 125 6.85 14.61 26.00
C LEU A 125 6.31 15.90 26.63
N LYS A 126 5.67 16.75 25.81
CA LYS A 126 5.06 18.01 26.27
C LYS A 126 3.81 17.76 27.12
N SER A 127 3.09 16.69 26.80
CA SER A 127 1.86 16.23 27.46
C SER A 127 1.83 14.70 27.47
N GLN A 128 1.01 14.14 28.35
CA GLN A 128 0.74 12.71 28.36
C GLN A 128 -0.20 12.39 27.19
N PRO A 129 0.20 11.55 26.22
CA PRO A 129 -0.68 11.17 25.12
C PRO A 129 -1.82 10.31 25.65
N GLU A 130 -3.06 10.59 25.23
CA GLU A 130 -4.21 9.71 25.45
C GLU A 130 -4.32 8.65 24.35
N LYS A 131 -3.79 8.96 23.15
CA LYS A 131 -3.79 8.08 21.99
C LYS A 131 -2.44 8.11 21.28
N VAL A 132 -1.88 6.94 21.03
CA VAL A 132 -0.59 6.76 20.37
C VAL A 132 -0.78 6.08 19.02
N GLY A 133 -0.33 6.71 17.95
CA GLY A 133 -0.27 6.15 16.61
C GLY A 133 1.04 5.41 16.39
N VAL A 134 0.98 4.24 15.76
CA VAL A 134 2.17 3.48 15.34
C VAL A 134 2.15 3.39 13.82
N PHE A 135 3.17 3.94 13.16
CA PHE A 135 3.31 3.96 11.71
C PHE A 135 4.55 3.18 11.29
N VAL A 136 4.41 2.36 10.25
CA VAL A 136 5.50 1.53 9.70
C VAL A 136 5.67 1.83 8.22
N ASP A 137 6.87 2.28 7.84
CA ASP A 137 7.30 2.33 6.45
C ASP A 137 8.32 1.23 6.20
N TYR A 138 7.99 0.29 5.31
CA TYR A 138 8.87 -0.83 5.00
C TYR A 138 10.01 -0.42 4.08
N GLU A 139 9.75 0.46 3.11
CA GLU A 139 10.71 0.85 2.08
C GLU A 139 11.77 1.79 2.66
N GLU A 140 11.31 2.78 3.42
CA GLU A 140 12.19 3.73 4.11
C GLU A 140 12.75 3.16 5.43
N GLY A 141 12.31 1.96 5.84
CA GLY A 141 12.89 1.26 6.97
C GLY A 141 12.64 1.94 8.32
N LEU A 142 11.42 2.46 8.53
CA LEU A 142 11.06 3.23 9.71
C LEU A 142 9.88 2.68 10.50
N VAL A 143 9.93 2.89 11.81
CA VAL A 143 8.79 2.74 12.72
C VAL A 143 8.67 4.00 13.54
N SER A 144 7.59 4.76 13.33
CA SER A 144 7.35 6.05 13.98
C SER A 144 6.15 6.00 14.91
N PHE A 145 6.27 6.74 16.02
CA PHE A 145 5.26 6.85 17.06
C PHE A 145 4.80 8.29 17.17
N TYR A 146 3.50 8.50 17.26
CA TYR A 146 2.89 9.83 17.31
C TYR A 146 1.92 9.95 18.47
N ASP A 147 1.89 11.12 19.10
CA ASP A 147 0.72 11.56 19.86
C ASP A 147 -0.32 11.99 18.82
N VAL A 148 -1.42 11.23 18.75
CA VAL A 148 -2.43 11.42 17.70
C VAL A 148 -3.18 12.71 17.92
N ASP A 149 -3.52 13.03 19.16
CA ASP A 149 -4.34 14.19 19.48
C ASP A 149 -3.54 15.49 19.33
N ALA A 150 -2.24 15.46 19.65
CA ALA A 150 -1.33 16.58 19.44
C ALA A 150 -0.73 16.66 18.02
N ALA A 151 -1.02 15.67 17.16
CA ALA A 151 -0.38 15.48 15.85
C ALA A 151 1.16 15.62 15.90
N ALA A 152 1.78 15.08 16.96
CA ALA A 152 3.19 15.32 17.28
C ALA A 152 3.99 14.02 17.26
N LEU A 153 5.17 14.04 16.63
CA LEU A 153 6.10 12.92 16.66
C LEU A 153 6.63 12.70 18.08
N ILE A 154 6.50 11.46 18.57
CA ILE A 154 7.07 11.00 19.84
C ILE A 154 8.49 10.47 19.62
N TYR A 155 8.65 9.54 18.68
CA TYR A 155 9.93 8.90 18.39
C TYR A 155 9.88 8.19 17.03
N SER A 156 11.03 8.03 16.39
CA SER A 156 11.17 7.24 15.16
C SER A 156 12.41 6.35 15.22
N PHE A 157 12.20 5.06 14.97
CA PHE A 157 13.28 4.12 14.65
C PHE A 157 13.55 4.21 13.16
N THR A 158 14.79 4.45 12.77
CA THR A 158 15.18 4.66 11.36
C THR A 158 16.38 3.79 10.98
N GLY A 159 16.61 3.62 9.67
CA GLY A 159 17.76 2.87 9.15
C GLY A 159 17.63 1.36 9.26
N TYR A 160 16.41 0.83 9.37
CA TYR A 160 16.17 -0.61 9.43
C TYR A 160 15.92 -1.19 8.03
N CYS A 161 16.55 -2.33 7.72
CA CYS A 161 16.20 -3.12 6.55
C CYS A 161 15.31 -4.28 7.00
N PHE A 162 13.99 -4.15 6.81
CA PHE A 162 13.04 -5.19 7.20
C PHE A 162 13.05 -6.33 6.17
N LYS A 163 13.51 -7.51 6.59
CA LYS A 163 13.58 -8.71 5.74
C LYS A 163 12.48 -9.72 6.02
N GLU A 164 11.65 -9.46 7.03
CA GLU A 164 10.60 -10.35 7.48
C GLU A 164 9.36 -9.56 7.88
N LYS A 165 8.26 -10.28 8.11
CA LYS A 165 7.01 -9.67 8.53
C LYS A 165 7.15 -9.05 9.92
N LEU A 166 6.57 -7.87 10.07
CA LEU A 166 6.39 -7.22 11.37
C LEU A 166 4.95 -7.42 11.82
N TYR A 167 4.80 -7.75 13.11
CA TYR A 167 3.52 -7.88 13.78
C TYR A 167 3.35 -6.78 14.81
N PRO A 168 2.13 -6.24 14.98
CA PRO A 168 1.83 -5.34 16.08
C PRO A 168 2.15 -5.98 17.43
N TYR A 169 2.76 -5.21 18.32
CA TYR A 169 3.10 -5.62 19.68
C TYR A 169 2.41 -4.71 20.69
N PHE A 170 1.68 -5.35 21.61
CA PHE A 170 0.93 -4.68 22.68
C PHE A 170 1.20 -5.37 24.01
N SER A 171 1.47 -4.59 25.05
CA SER A 171 1.53 -5.06 26.43
C SER A 171 0.81 -4.04 27.31
N PRO A 172 -0.30 -4.41 27.98
CA PRO A 172 -1.01 -3.50 28.88
C PRO A 172 -0.25 -3.23 30.18
N HIS A 173 0.92 -3.88 30.38
CA HIS A 173 1.71 -3.91 31.60
C HIS A 173 0.94 -4.47 32.82
N LEU A 174 1.64 -4.67 33.93
CA LEU A 174 1.07 -5.18 35.17
C LEU A 174 0.16 -4.16 35.85
N ASN A 175 -0.87 -4.66 36.52
CA ASN A 175 -1.84 -3.87 37.27
C ASN A 175 -1.56 -3.89 38.79
N TYR A 176 -0.42 -3.34 39.19
CA TYR A 176 -0.06 -3.26 40.61
C TYR A 176 -0.99 -2.30 41.36
N GLY A 177 -1.67 -2.81 42.38
CA GLY A 177 -2.55 -2.00 43.24
C GLY A 177 -3.75 -1.37 42.52
N GLY A 178 -4.16 -1.90 41.36
CA GLY A 178 -5.33 -1.42 40.61
C GLY A 178 -5.12 -0.16 39.77
N LYS A 179 -3.91 0.43 39.82
CA LYS A 179 -3.59 1.72 39.18
C LYS A 179 -3.39 1.65 37.65
N ASN A 180 -3.43 0.47 37.04
CA ASN A 180 -3.25 0.29 35.60
C ASN A 180 -4.36 -0.57 34.98
N SER A 181 -5.56 -0.50 35.57
CA SER A 181 -6.70 -1.35 35.23
C SER A 181 -7.33 -1.04 33.87
N ALA A 182 -7.13 0.16 33.34
CA ALA A 182 -7.63 0.54 32.02
C ALA A 182 -7.01 -0.34 30.90
N PRO A 183 -7.83 -0.79 29.92
CA PRO A 183 -7.34 -1.60 28.80
C PRO A 183 -6.54 -0.76 27.80
N LEU A 184 -5.78 -1.43 26.93
CA LEU A 184 -5.33 -0.85 25.66
C LEU A 184 -6.42 -1.09 24.63
N ILE A 185 -6.95 -0.01 24.05
CA ILE A 185 -8.01 -0.09 23.04
C ILE A 185 -7.38 0.26 21.69
N ILE A 186 -7.52 -0.63 20.71
CA ILE A 186 -7.08 -0.34 19.34
C ILE A 186 -8.21 0.36 18.61
N SER A 187 -7.99 1.61 18.23
CA SER A 187 -9.01 2.43 17.60
C SER A 187 -8.89 2.36 16.08
N PRO A 188 -10.00 2.21 15.34
CA PRO A 188 -10.00 2.42 13.91
C PRO A 188 -9.63 3.87 13.61
N VAL A 189 -9.01 4.11 12.46
CA VAL A 189 -8.78 5.48 11.98
C VAL A 189 -10.06 5.94 11.31
N ASN A 190 -10.71 6.96 11.85
CA ASN A 190 -11.85 7.59 11.20
C ASN A 190 -11.32 8.63 10.21
N HIS A 191 -11.66 8.48 8.93
CA HIS A 191 -11.41 9.53 7.94
C HIS A 191 -12.36 10.70 8.22
N THR A 192 -11.81 11.91 8.32
CA THR A 192 -12.56 13.11 8.01
C THR A 192 -12.09 13.50 6.61
N GLU A 193 -13.06 13.57 5.69
CA GLU A 193 -12.87 13.99 4.29
C GLU A 193 -12.25 15.39 4.18
#